data_AF-A0A0N4ZQ03-F1
#
_entry.id   AF-A0A0N4ZQ03-F1
#
_cell.length_a   1.000
_cell.length_b   1.000
_cell.length_c   1.000
_cell.angle_alpha   90.00
_cell.angle_beta   90.00
_cell.angle_gamma   90.00
#
_symmetry.space_group_name_H-M   'P 1'
#
loop_
_entity.id
_entity.type
_entity.pdbx_description
1 polymer ?
#
loop_
_entity_poly.entity_id
_entity_poly.type
_entity_poly.pdbx_seq_one_letter_code
_entity_poly.pdbx_strand_id
1 'polypeptide(L)'
;MILFLLLIIVNINNIFGCASNNGNSLVKITTTTIKTALACKNCEALTVLKTSEQFSKDVSQTTGTNSQGCSTVTLSCTGASNTDEVSFFWNAGNNGITSDNTNTISRMLICNDNNRWTLTDTDINSGGTATVIIEDVECIGVE
;
A
#
# COMPACT_ATOMS: atom_id res chain seq x y z
N MET A 1 15.74 32.01 36.08
CA MET A 1 16.10 33.20 35.29
C MET A 1 16.36 32.68 33.88
N ILE A 2 15.51 32.77 32.86
CA ILE A 2 14.46 33.72 32.39
C ILE A 2 13.50 32.84 31.54
N LEU A 3 12.26 32.57 31.95
CA LEU A 3 11.02 33.28 31.62
C LEU A 3 11.02 34.03 30.27
N PHE A 4 10.58 33.37 29.20
CA PHE A 4 10.09 34.07 28.00
C PHE A 4 8.57 33.94 27.91
N LEU A 5 7.93 35.02 28.33
CA LEU A 5 6.54 35.37 28.13
C LEU A 5 6.43 36.01 26.73
N LEU A 6 5.51 35.56 25.89
CA LEU A 6 4.99 36.37 24.78
C LEU A 6 3.53 36.01 24.54
N LEU A 7 2.67 36.77 25.23
CA LEU A 7 1.28 36.99 24.82
C LEU A 7 1.29 37.79 23.51
N ILE A 8 0.47 37.38 22.55
CA ILE A 8 -0.14 38.32 21.60
C ILE A 8 -1.65 38.23 21.81
N ILE A 9 -2.20 39.36 22.24
CA ILE A 9 -3.63 39.61 22.41
C ILE A 9 -4.17 40.21 21.10
N VAL A 10 -5.47 40.00 20.90
CA VAL A 10 -6.45 40.83 20.17
C VAL A 10 -6.71 40.44 18.71
N ASN A 11 -7.84 39.78 18.48
CA ASN A 11 -8.85 40.40 17.62
C ASN A 11 -10.23 40.24 18.25
N ILE A 12 -10.76 41.37 18.71
CA ILE A 12 -12.10 41.53 19.28
C ILE A 12 -12.96 41.98 18.11
N ASN A 13 -13.95 41.17 17.71
CA ASN A 13 -15.14 41.71 17.09
C ASN A 13 -16.33 41.28 17.93
N ASN A 14 -16.77 42.25 18.72
CA ASN A 14 -18.06 42.28 19.40
C ASN A 14 -19.18 42.13 18.38
N ILE A 15 -20.17 41.30 18.69
CA ILE A 15 -21.56 41.65 18.42
C ILE A 15 -22.36 41.32 19.69
N PHE A 16 -22.69 42.35 20.45
CA PHE A 16 -23.67 42.31 21.51
C PHE A 16 -25.06 42.18 20.86
N GLY A 17 -25.81 41.16 21.28
CA GLY A 17 -27.24 41.06 21.06
C GLY A 17 -27.85 40.34 22.26
N CYS A 18 -28.45 41.09 23.18
CA CYS A 18 -29.13 40.55 24.34
C CYS A 18 -30.62 40.27 24.03
N ALA A 19 -31.14 39.26 24.73
CA ALA A 19 -32.53 39.00 25.13
C ALA A 19 -33.40 38.02 24.32
N SER A 20 -33.85 36.99 25.08
CA SER A 20 -35.19 36.38 25.10
C SER A 20 -35.38 34.96 24.53
N ASN A 21 -35.28 34.00 25.47
CA ASN A 21 -36.21 32.92 25.85
C ASN A 21 -36.89 32.00 24.80
N ASN A 22 -36.86 30.72 25.20
CA ASN A 22 -37.65 29.56 24.80
C ASN A 22 -37.21 28.76 23.57
N GLY A 23 -36.48 27.68 23.90
CA GLY A 23 -36.67 26.36 23.30
C GLY A 23 -35.96 26.12 21.98
N ASN A 24 -34.77 25.52 22.04
CA ASN A 24 -34.52 24.36 21.17
C ASN A 24 -33.35 23.53 21.70
N SER A 25 -33.54 22.23 21.54
CA SER A 25 -32.64 21.10 21.71
C SER A 25 -31.15 21.42 21.79
N LEU A 26 -30.46 20.78 22.74
CA LEU A 26 -29.02 20.58 22.70
C LEU A 26 -28.67 20.00 21.32
N VAL A 27 -28.21 20.84 20.41
CA VAL A 27 -27.63 20.39 19.15
C VAL A 27 -26.37 19.65 19.54
N LYS A 28 -26.50 18.32 19.64
CA LYS A 28 -25.40 17.39 19.74
C LYS A 28 -24.65 17.52 18.43
N ILE A 29 -23.65 18.42 18.41
CA ILE A 29 -22.71 18.53 17.30
C ILE A 29 -22.00 17.18 17.26
N THR A 30 -22.54 16.29 16.44
CA THR A 30 -21.89 15.04 16.12
C THR A 30 -20.79 15.47 15.16
N THR A 31 -19.59 15.61 15.69
CA THR A 31 -18.38 15.69 14.88
C THR A 31 -18.32 14.38 14.12
N THR A 32 -18.96 14.33 12.95
CA THR A 32 -18.78 13.24 12.01
C THR A 32 -17.35 13.38 11.54
N THR A 33 -16.45 12.66 12.20
CA THR A 33 -15.11 12.42 11.68
C THR A 33 -15.33 11.74 10.35
N ILE A 34 -15.29 12.50 9.25
CA ILE A 34 -15.21 11.93 7.91
C ILE A 34 -13.86 11.23 7.91
N LYS A 35 -13.86 9.94 8.26
CA LYS A 35 -12.73 9.05 8.04
C LYS A 35 -12.62 8.94 6.53
N THR A 36 -11.88 9.86 5.93
CA THR A 36 -11.50 9.81 4.53
C THR A 36 -11.02 8.38 4.28
N ALA A 37 -11.68 7.67 3.37
CA ALA A 37 -11.25 6.33 3.00
C ALA A 37 -9.80 6.44 2.56
N LEU A 38 -8.90 5.76 3.27
CA LEU A 38 -7.48 5.79 2.95
C LEU A 38 -7.34 5.26 1.52
N ALA A 39 -6.76 6.07 0.62
CA ALA A 39 -6.77 5.79 -0.82
C ALA A 39 -6.13 4.42 -1.13
N CYS A 40 -5.15 4.00 -0.33
CA CYS A 40 -4.50 2.69 -0.42
C CYS A 40 -5.36 1.44 -0.11
N LYS A 41 -6.69 1.52 -0.15
CA LYS A 41 -7.58 0.36 0.05
C LYS A 41 -7.99 -0.34 -1.24
N ASN A 42 -8.04 0.38 -2.35
CA ASN A 42 -8.51 -0.17 -3.62
C ASN A 42 -7.41 0.03 -4.65
N CYS A 43 -6.70 -1.04 -5.00
CA CYS A 43 -5.73 -1.01 -6.08
C CYS A 43 -6.30 -1.65 -7.34
N GLU A 44 -5.74 -1.27 -8.48
CA GLU A 44 -6.01 -1.91 -9.76
C GLU A 44 -5.71 -3.41 -9.69
N ALA A 45 -6.40 -4.21 -10.52
CA ALA A 45 -6.13 -5.64 -10.59
C ALA A 45 -4.71 -5.87 -11.12
N LEU A 46 -3.98 -6.78 -10.48
CA LEU A 46 -2.66 -7.19 -10.94
C LEU A 46 -2.81 -8.18 -12.10
N THR A 47 -2.12 -7.93 -13.21
CA THR A 47 -2.12 -8.86 -14.34
C THR A 47 -1.10 -9.98 -14.09
N VAL A 48 -1.52 -11.24 -14.23
CA VAL A 48 -0.59 -12.38 -14.20
C VAL A 48 -0.30 -12.79 -15.63
N LEU A 49 0.95 -12.66 -16.05
CA LEU A 49 1.40 -13.02 -17.38
C LEU A 49 1.76 -14.51 -17.47
N LYS A 50 1.62 -15.05 -18.68
CA LYS A 50 1.97 -16.41 -19.08
C LYS A 50 2.58 -16.37 -20.49
N THR A 51 3.81 -15.92 -20.58
CA THR A 51 4.50 -15.73 -21.87
C THR A 51 5.10 -17.03 -22.40
N SER A 52 5.30 -18.05 -21.54
CA SER A 52 5.78 -19.38 -21.90
C SER A 52 4.84 -20.47 -21.38
N GLU A 53 4.33 -21.32 -22.28
CA GLU A 53 3.54 -22.49 -21.87
C GLU A 53 4.36 -23.52 -21.05
N GLN A 54 5.67 -23.55 -21.26
CA GLN A 54 6.56 -24.52 -20.61
C GLN A 54 7.01 -24.03 -19.23
N PHE A 55 7.44 -22.77 -19.13
CA PHE A 55 8.14 -22.27 -17.95
C PHE A 55 7.25 -21.41 -17.04
N SER A 56 6.17 -20.81 -17.56
CA SER A 56 5.35 -19.91 -16.75
C SER A 56 4.47 -20.67 -15.76
N LYS A 57 4.69 -20.44 -14.47
CA LYS A 57 3.95 -21.08 -13.36
C LYS A 57 2.81 -20.21 -12.86
N ASP A 58 1.87 -20.79 -12.13
CA ASP A 58 0.74 -20.05 -11.60
C ASP A 58 1.19 -19.16 -10.44
N VAL A 59 0.56 -17.99 -10.32
CA VAL A 59 0.80 -17.06 -9.20
C VAL A 59 -0.42 -17.07 -8.31
N SER A 60 -0.25 -17.59 -7.09
CA SER A 60 -1.25 -17.50 -6.03
C SER A 60 -1.25 -16.09 -5.44
N GLN A 61 -2.44 -15.52 -5.24
CA GLN A 61 -2.61 -14.19 -4.66
C GLN A 61 -3.43 -14.28 -3.37
N THR A 62 -2.84 -13.85 -2.25
CA THR A 62 -3.52 -13.77 -0.96
C THR A 62 -3.65 -12.31 -0.53
N THR A 63 -4.88 -11.79 -0.47
CA THR A 63 -5.13 -10.40 -0.08
C THR A 63 -5.16 -10.22 1.43
N GLY A 64 -4.72 -9.06 1.92
CA GLY A 64 -4.73 -8.70 3.33
C GLY A 64 -4.78 -7.20 3.56
N THR A 65 -4.43 -6.79 4.77
CA THR A 65 -4.32 -5.37 5.15
C THR A 65 -3.16 -5.21 6.12
N ASN A 66 -2.33 -4.18 5.94
CA ASN A 66 -1.22 -3.88 6.85
C ASN A 66 -1.68 -3.10 8.10
N SER A 67 -0.74 -2.81 9.00
CA SER A 67 -0.99 -2.05 10.24
C SER A 67 -1.54 -0.64 10.03
N GLN A 68 -1.28 -0.05 8.86
CA GLN A 68 -1.74 1.27 8.45
C GLN A 68 -3.14 1.25 7.85
N GLY A 69 -3.72 0.06 7.63
CA GLY A 69 -5.03 -0.11 7.01
C GLY A 69 -5.02 -0.10 5.49
N CYS A 70 -3.85 -0.17 4.86
CA CYS A 70 -3.70 -0.31 3.41
C CYS A 70 -3.82 -1.77 2.96
N SER A 71 -4.43 -1.97 1.80
CA SER A 71 -4.56 -3.29 1.19
C SER A 71 -3.20 -3.85 0.81
N THR A 72 -3.03 -5.15 1.01
CA THR A 72 -1.84 -5.89 0.61
C THR A 72 -2.24 -7.07 -0.26
N VAL A 73 -1.33 -7.50 -1.13
CA VAL A 73 -1.43 -8.80 -1.79
C VAL A 73 -0.10 -9.52 -1.67
N THR A 74 -0.13 -10.72 -1.11
CA THR A 74 1.02 -11.63 -1.09
C THR A 74 0.92 -12.52 -2.32
N LEU A 75 1.90 -12.37 -3.20
CA LEU A 75 2.11 -13.22 -4.36
C LEU A 75 2.97 -14.40 -3.95
N SER A 76 2.56 -15.60 -4.32
CA SER A 76 3.35 -16.81 -4.14
C SER A 76 3.40 -17.60 -5.44
N CYS A 77 4.57 -18.14 -5.73
CA CYS A 77 4.79 -19.05 -6.84
C CYS A 77 5.60 -20.24 -6.37
N THR A 78 5.21 -21.43 -6.82
CA THR A 78 5.89 -22.69 -6.50
C THR A 78 6.20 -23.45 -7.77
N GLY A 79 7.42 -23.98 -7.87
CA GLY A 79 7.88 -24.85 -8.93
C GLY A 79 7.15 -26.20 -8.93
N ALA A 80 7.30 -26.95 -10.01
CA ALA A 80 6.73 -28.29 -10.13
C ALA A 80 7.50 -29.33 -9.29
N SER A 81 8.83 -29.22 -9.26
CA SER A 81 9.72 -30.03 -8.42
C SER A 81 10.22 -29.24 -7.22
N ASN A 82 10.78 -29.95 -6.22
CA ASN A 82 11.50 -29.34 -5.11
C ASN A 82 12.90 -28.83 -5.48
N THR A 83 13.39 -29.21 -6.67
CA THR A 83 14.67 -28.77 -7.22
C THR A 83 14.55 -27.54 -8.12
N ASP A 84 13.33 -27.18 -8.52
CA ASP A 84 13.10 -26.05 -9.41
C ASP A 84 13.55 -24.75 -8.73
N GLU A 85 14.14 -23.86 -9.52
CA GLU A 85 14.32 -22.47 -9.14
C GLU A 85 13.17 -21.65 -9.71
N VAL A 86 12.57 -20.79 -8.87
CA VAL A 86 11.47 -19.92 -9.28
C VAL A 86 11.84 -18.45 -9.17
N SER A 87 11.32 -17.67 -10.11
CA SER A 87 11.57 -16.23 -10.20
C SER A 87 10.31 -15.48 -10.57
N PHE A 88 10.15 -14.29 -9.98
CA PHE A 88 9.18 -13.30 -10.44
C PHE A 88 9.83 -12.31 -11.40
N PHE A 89 9.21 -12.11 -12.55
CA PHE A 89 9.52 -11.04 -13.49
C PHE A 89 8.47 -9.94 -13.31
N TRP A 90 8.94 -8.73 -13.04
CA TRP A 90 8.09 -7.60 -12.71
C TRP A 90 7.88 -6.69 -13.93
N ASN A 91 6.64 -6.39 -14.27
CA ASN A 91 6.28 -5.53 -15.41
C ASN A 91 6.92 -6.01 -16.72
N ALA A 92 6.71 -7.27 -17.08
CA ALA A 92 7.38 -7.97 -18.18
C ALA A 92 8.92 -7.90 -18.12
N GLY A 93 9.48 -7.83 -16.91
CA GLY A 93 10.92 -7.73 -16.65
C GLY A 93 11.48 -6.30 -16.65
N ASN A 94 10.68 -5.27 -16.94
CA ASN A 94 11.13 -3.87 -16.93
C ASN A 94 11.55 -3.38 -15.54
N ASN A 95 10.98 -3.97 -14.48
CA ASN A 95 11.34 -3.70 -13.09
C ASN A 95 12.28 -4.77 -12.52
N GLY A 96 12.92 -5.55 -13.38
CA GLY A 96 13.87 -6.59 -13.00
C GLY A 96 13.20 -7.90 -12.60
N ILE A 97 14.02 -8.74 -11.97
CA ILE A 97 13.70 -10.11 -11.60
C ILE A 97 14.01 -10.29 -10.13
N THR A 98 13.11 -10.94 -9.42
CA THR A 98 13.39 -11.44 -8.07
C THR A 98 13.40 -12.96 -8.11
N SER A 99 14.54 -13.55 -7.78
CA SER A 99 14.72 -15.01 -7.70
C SER A 99 14.94 -15.47 -6.27
N ASP A 100 14.62 -16.73 -6.00
CA ASP A 100 14.99 -17.44 -4.78
C ASP A 100 15.62 -18.79 -5.17
N ASN A 101 16.59 -19.26 -4.40
CA ASN A 101 17.27 -20.55 -4.65
C ASN A 101 16.45 -21.72 -4.07
N THR A 102 15.13 -21.53 -3.99
CA THR A 102 14.19 -22.50 -3.47
C THR A 102 13.05 -22.66 -4.46
N ASN A 103 12.31 -23.76 -4.34
CA ASN A 103 11.18 -24.02 -5.22
C ASN A 103 9.95 -23.16 -4.95
N THR A 104 10.00 -22.22 -3.99
CA THR A 104 8.89 -21.33 -3.69
C THR A 104 9.38 -19.93 -3.42
N ILE A 105 8.81 -18.95 -4.11
CA ILE A 105 9.08 -17.53 -3.88
C ILE A 105 7.79 -16.84 -3.44
N SER A 106 7.92 -15.91 -2.48
CA SER A 106 6.79 -15.07 -2.06
C SER A 106 7.22 -13.61 -1.90
N ARG A 107 6.38 -12.69 -2.39
CA ARG A 107 6.58 -11.24 -2.25
C ARG A 107 5.25 -10.56 -1.94
N MET A 108 5.30 -9.58 -1.05
CA MET A 108 4.12 -8.80 -0.65
C MET A 108 4.14 -7.45 -1.34
N LEU A 109 3.07 -7.15 -2.08
CA LEU A 109 2.80 -5.82 -2.61
C LEU A 109 1.90 -5.06 -1.65
N ILE A 110 2.14 -3.76 -1.55
CA ILE A 110 1.32 -2.84 -0.75
C ILE A 110 0.66 -1.86 -1.70
N CYS A 111 -0.65 -1.69 -1.54
CA CYS A 111 -1.39 -0.69 -2.28
C CYS A 111 -0.98 0.70 -1.78
N ASN A 112 -0.69 1.63 -2.69
CA ASN A 112 -0.31 3.00 -2.34
C ASN A 112 -1.48 3.98 -2.45
N ASP A 113 -1.26 5.23 -2.08
CA ASP A 113 -2.29 6.28 -2.10
C ASP A 113 -2.76 6.69 -3.51
N ASN A 114 -2.09 6.20 -4.55
CA ASN A 114 -2.50 6.39 -5.95
C ASN A 114 -3.23 5.16 -6.51
N ASN A 115 -3.67 4.23 -5.67
CA ASN A 115 -4.35 2.98 -6.06
C ASN A 115 -3.48 2.06 -6.93
N ARG A 116 -2.16 2.09 -6.73
CA ARG A 116 -1.19 1.26 -7.46
C ARG A 116 -0.45 0.32 -6.52
N TRP A 117 -0.19 -0.91 -6.96
CA TRP A 117 0.61 -1.84 -6.20
C TRP A 117 2.07 -1.43 -6.19
N THR A 118 2.70 -1.51 -5.03
CA THR A 118 4.12 -1.23 -4.86
C THR A 118 4.84 -2.44 -4.28
N LEU A 119 5.99 -2.76 -4.88
CA LEU A 119 6.96 -3.69 -4.31
C LEU A 119 8.09 -2.86 -3.69
N THR A 120 8.46 -3.16 -2.46
CA THR A 120 9.70 -2.65 -1.86
C THR A 120 10.63 -3.84 -1.69
N ASP A 121 11.71 -3.86 -2.46
CA ASP A 121 12.71 -4.95 -2.42
C ASP A 121 14.12 -4.36 -2.45
N THR A 122 15.11 -5.19 -2.10
CA THR A 122 16.53 -4.82 -2.15
C THR A 122 17.04 -5.04 -3.57
N ASP A 123 17.57 -3.98 -4.18
CA ASP A 123 18.30 -4.07 -5.43
C ASP A 123 19.57 -4.88 -5.20
N ILE A 124 19.68 -6.01 -5.90
CA ILE A 124 20.81 -6.93 -5.78
C ILE A 124 22.15 -6.32 -6.20
N ASN A 125 22.14 -5.31 -7.07
CA ASN A 125 23.35 -4.68 -7.60
C ASN A 125 23.86 -3.55 -6.71
N SER A 126 22.94 -2.76 -6.15
CA SER A 126 23.30 -1.60 -5.31
C SER A 126 23.23 -1.90 -3.81
N GLY A 127 22.59 -2.99 -3.39
CA GLY A 127 22.28 -3.28 -2.00
C GLY A 127 21.29 -2.29 -1.36
N GLY A 128 20.76 -1.35 -2.14
CA GLY A 128 19.78 -0.36 -1.69
C GLY A 128 18.36 -0.90 -1.76
N THR A 129 17.48 -0.40 -0.89
CA THR A 129 16.06 -0.69 -1.00
C THR A 129 15.40 0.25 -2.00
N ALA A 130 14.66 -0.29 -2.96
CA ALA A 130 13.90 0.47 -3.94
C ALA A 130 12.41 0.12 -3.84
N THR A 131 11.55 1.12 -4.06
CA THR A 131 10.10 0.93 -4.18
C THR A 131 9.69 1.20 -5.62
N VAL A 132 9.06 0.21 -6.25
CA VAL A 132 8.61 0.28 -7.65
C VAL A 132 7.13 -0.03 -7.76
N ILE A 133 6.48 0.52 -8.80
CA ILE A 133 5.08 0.24 -9.12
C ILE A 133 4.99 -1.05 -9.93
N ILE A 134 4.08 -1.95 -9.54
CA ILE A 134 3.86 -3.23 -10.21
C ILE A 134 2.45 -3.23 -10.82
N GLU A 135 2.38 -3.51 -12.12
CA GLU A 135 1.14 -3.66 -12.90
C GLU A 135 0.92 -5.11 -13.31
N ASP A 136 2.02 -5.82 -13.55
CA ASP A 136 2.00 -7.23 -13.91
C ASP A 136 3.14 -8.01 -13.27
N VAL A 137 2.90 -9.31 -13.15
CA VAL A 137 3.86 -10.29 -12.64
C VAL A 137 3.81 -11.51 -13.53
N GLU A 138 4.97 -12.06 -13.83
CA GLU A 138 5.12 -13.41 -14.36
C GLU A 138 5.92 -14.25 -13.37
N CYS A 139 5.49 -15.48 -13.11
CA CYS A 139 6.36 -16.44 -12.46
C CYS A 139 6.94 -17.41 -13.49
N ILE A 140 8.26 -17.56 -13.46
CA ILE A 140 9.00 -18.54 -14.26
C ILE A 140 9.62 -19.55 -13.31
N GLY A 141 9.45 -20.84 -13.59
CA GLY A 141 10.15 -21.93 -12.91
C GLY A 141 11.03 -22.68 -13.91
N VAL A 142 12.28 -22.93 -13.55
CA VAL A 142 13.24 -23.72 -14.34
C VAL A 142 13.69 -24.94 -13.55
N GLU A 143 13.79 -26.08 -14.26
CA GLU A 143 14.21 -27.39 -13.74
C GLU A 143 15.74 -27.56 -13.81
#